data_AF-A0A811R9X9-F1
#
_entry.id   AF-A0A811R9X9-F1
#
_cell.length_a   1.000
_cell.length_b   1.000
_cell.length_c   1.000
_cell.angle_alpha   90.00
_cell.angle_beta   90.00
_cell.angle_gamma   90.00
#
_symmetry.space_group_name_H-M   'P 1'
#
loop_
_entity.id
_entity.type
_entity.pdbx_description
1 polymer ?
#
loop_
_entity_poly.entity_id
_entity_poly.type
_entity_poly.pdbx_seq_one_letter_code
_entity_poly.pdbx_strand_id
1 'polypeptide(L)'
;MLKKALSEHMPDKHPLRKPQIAQQIPIPVTTQQPVLESEDLHPAELASVGVPTESGARGPKPCSVQGLASVEAWAFGMAATEAFAFGLAAVKAFAFGMTTVEAFAFGMATVEALAFGMAAARAFASGLKSPRLSRAAATSTVVTHLPGFDGPLPFYLETGYVVTEEETGAELFYYFVESERSPRTDPLLLWLSGGPRCSAFSALAFQNGPLKFVVEPYDGTLPRLVYNPYSWTQMASILFLDSPVGSGFSYARDPKAYEVGDISSSRQVLTFLRKWFDDHPKHLLDRPFYIGGDSYAGKVVPLIAHYISEGIEDMQQPLIKLKGYIVGNPFTGDKIDTNSRVTFSHSFGIISDQQYEAFIKNCKGDFLNPTNEPCADVVQTISKLMSEVRKGNILRPICHIPSQKRRGALEGVSSLAEERYHYQLSEAPDEPPFYCFYEYRYYLSYFWANDNVVRAAIGIKEGTVVEWIRCKRPPILPYVYDLPNSIKYHFNLSIRGYRALVYSGDHDLIIPFMGTQAWTRSFNFSIVDDWRAWHLDNQAAGFTIMYATNLTFATIKGGGHIPPETNPEESFTMAKRWLDNESL
;
A
#
# COMPACT_ATOMS: atom_id res chain seq x y z
N MET A 1 9.67 -16.21 -64.89
CA MET A 1 9.47 -14.89 -65.53
C MET A 1 7.98 -14.62 -65.65
N LEU A 2 7.56 -13.34 -65.55
CA LEU A 2 6.26 -12.70 -65.92
C LEU A 2 4.94 -13.48 -65.62
N LYS A 3 4.03 -13.00 -64.77
CA LYS A 3 3.16 -11.79 -64.85
C LYS A 3 2.09 -11.79 -65.96
N LYS A 4 0.89 -11.33 -65.55
CA LYS A 4 -0.33 -10.90 -66.30
C LYS A 4 -1.43 -11.93 -66.60
N ALA A 5 -2.39 -11.99 -65.68
CA ALA A 5 -3.85 -12.14 -65.86
C ALA A 5 -4.47 -11.81 -64.47
N LEU A 6 -5.52 -11.01 -64.25
CA LEU A 6 -6.48 -10.34 -65.13
C LEU A 6 -6.68 -8.86 -64.74
N SER A 7 -7.28 -8.05 -65.63
CA SER A 7 -7.92 -6.77 -65.29
C SER A 7 -9.45 -6.87 -65.45
N GLU A 8 -10.14 -5.87 -64.90
CA GLU A 8 -11.53 -5.49 -65.22
C GLU A 8 -12.68 -6.49 -64.94
N HIS A 9 -13.35 -6.30 -63.80
CA HIS A 9 -14.73 -5.75 -63.78
C HIS A 9 -15.16 -5.36 -62.34
N MET A 10 -15.46 -4.08 -62.11
CA MET A 10 -16.21 -3.59 -60.95
C MET A 10 -17.20 -2.50 -61.41
N PRO A 11 -18.50 -2.59 -61.08
CA PRO A 11 -19.47 -1.52 -61.30
C PRO A 11 -19.57 -0.56 -60.10
N ASP A 12 -20.24 0.58 -60.31
CA ASP A 12 -20.06 1.80 -59.52
C ASP A 12 -20.73 1.89 -58.13
N LYS A 13 -19.98 2.55 -57.25
CA LYS A 13 -20.34 3.52 -56.20
C LYS A 13 -21.83 3.84 -55.97
N HIS A 14 -22.27 3.64 -54.72
CA HIS A 14 -23.24 4.51 -54.03
C HIS A 14 -22.58 5.24 -52.84
N PRO A 15 -22.90 6.51 -52.56
CA PRO A 15 -22.25 7.28 -51.50
C PRO A 15 -22.89 7.05 -50.12
N LEU A 16 -22.11 6.56 -49.15
CA LEU A 16 -22.51 6.48 -47.74
C LEU A 16 -22.42 7.85 -47.06
N ARG A 17 -23.49 8.21 -46.33
CA ARG A 17 -23.60 9.47 -45.57
C ARG A 17 -22.66 9.48 -44.36
N LYS A 18 -21.99 10.61 -44.12
CA LYS A 18 -21.29 10.87 -42.86
C LYS A 18 -22.31 11.11 -41.73
N PRO A 19 -22.13 10.58 -40.50
CA PRO A 19 -22.90 11.00 -39.34
C PRO A 19 -22.59 12.46 -39.00
N GLN A 20 -23.61 13.23 -38.61
CA GLN A 20 -23.47 14.63 -38.25
C GLN A 20 -22.97 14.81 -36.81
N ILE A 21 -22.13 15.82 -36.61
CA ILE A 21 -21.63 16.27 -35.30
C ILE A 21 -22.78 16.96 -34.56
N ALA A 22 -23.07 16.52 -33.33
CA ALA A 22 -24.02 17.20 -32.45
C ALA A 22 -23.42 18.50 -31.90
N GLN A 23 -24.22 19.58 -31.91
CA GLN A 23 -23.77 20.93 -31.58
C GLN A 23 -23.62 21.15 -30.07
N GLN A 24 -22.61 21.92 -29.68
CA GLN A 24 -22.41 22.38 -28.30
C GLN A 24 -23.32 23.58 -28.00
N ILE A 25 -23.80 23.65 -26.76
CA ILE A 25 -24.53 24.79 -26.21
C ILE A 25 -23.52 25.74 -25.53
N PRO A 26 -23.49 27.05 -25.84
CA PRO A 26 -22.57 27.99 -25.22
C PRO A 26 -23.10 28.51 -23.87
N ILE A 27 -22.20 28.67 -22.90
CA ILE A 27 -22.40 29.42 -21.65
C ILE A 27 -21.29 30.49 -21.58
N PRO A 28 -21.57 31.74 -21.17
CA PRO A 28 -20.63 32.85 -21.36
C PRO A 28 -19.51 32.89 -20.31
N VAL A 29 -18.34 33.36 -20.74
CA VAL A 29 -17.20 33.70 -19.89
C VAL A 29 -17.35 35.16 -19.42
N THR A 30 -17.20 35.41 -18.12
CA THR A 30 -17.05 36.76 -17.57
C THR A 30 -15.66 36.91 -16.97
N THR A 31 -14.85 37.80 -17.54
CA THR A 31 -13.53 38.18 -17.04
C THR A 31 -13.63 39.25 -15.95
N GLN A 32 -12.88 39.11 -14.86
CA GLN A 32 -12.40 40.25 -14.06
C GLN A 32 -11.16 39.87 -13.24
N GLN A 33 -10.05 40.57 -13.46
CA GLN A 33 -8.95 40.69 -12.50
C GLN A 33 -9.29 41.80 -11.48
N PRO A 34 -8.52 41.88 -10.38
CA PRO A 34 -7.63 43.05 -10.30
C PRO A 34 -6.19 42.72 -9.89
N VAL A 35 -5.31 43.67 -10.21
CA VAL A 35 -3.90 43.79 -9.78
C VAL A 35 -3.83 44.79 -8.61
N LEU A 36 -2.70 44.81 -7.89
CA LEU A 36 -2.16 45.79 -6.91
C LEU A 36 -1.89 45.14 -5.54
N GLU A 37 -0.81 45.43 -4.80
CA GLU A 37 0.51 46.00 -5.14
C GLU A 37 1.49 45.61 -4.01
N SER A 38 2.80 45.81 -4.19
CA SER A 38 3.85 45.44 -3.22
C SER A 38 4.29 46.60 -2.33
N GLU A 39 4.63 46.35 -1.07
CA GLU A 39 5.62 47.19 -0.35
C GLU A 39 6.28 46.43 0.84
N ASP A 40 7.61 46.50 0.93
CA ASP A 40 8.44 46.00 2.03
C ASP A 40 8.70 47.12 3.06
N LEU A 41 8.95 46.78 4.34
CA LEU A 41 10.05 47.33 5.17
C LEU A 41 10.11 46.78 6.62
N HIS A 42 11.28 46.91 7.23
CA HIS A 42 11.76 46.33 8.51
C HIS A 42 12.71 47.38 9.19
N PRO A 43 13.24 47.21 10.41
CA PRO A 43 12.62 47.08 11.75
C PRO A 43 13.21 48.11 12.79
N ALA A 44 13.18 47.82 14.12
CA ALA A 44 13.88 48.51 15.26
C ALA A 44 13.22 49.79 15.87
N GLU A 45 13.44 50.26 17.13
CA GLU A 45 13.68 49.64 18.46
C GLU A 45 13.43 50.67 19.63
N LEU A 46 13.09 50.19 20.84
CA LEU A 46 13.37 50.71 22.22
C LEU A 46 12.89 52.08 22.82
N ALA A 47 12.38 51.98 24.08
CA ALA A 47 12.44 52.93 25.23
C ALA A 47 11.61 54.27 25.22
N SER A 48 11.11 54.86 26.32
CA SER A 48 11.11 54.56 27.78
C SER A 48 9.99 55.28 28.60
N VAL A 49 9.44 54.57 29.60
CA VAL A 49 8.91 54.97 30.96
C VAL A 49 8.31 56.38 31.25
N GLY A 50 7.11 56.39 31.86
CA GLY A 50 6.58 57.49 32.70
C GLY A 50 5.36 57.08 33.58
N VAL A 51 5.29 57.55 34.84
CA VAL A 51 4.27 57.30 35.90
C VAL A 51 4.10 58.64 36.66
N PRO A 52 2.91 59.15 37.07
CA PRO A 52 1.80 58.50 37.82
C PRO A 52 0.39 58.75 37.17
N THR A 53 -0.82 58.64 37.79
CA THR A 53 -1.30 58.62 39.20
C THR A 53 -2.67 57.86 39.33
N GLU A 54 -3.19 57.72 40.55
CA GLU A 54 -4.48 57.03 40.85
C GLU A 54 -5.75 57.81 40.45
N SER A 55 -6.78 57.10 39.98
CA SER A 55 -8.18 57.20 40.46
C SER A 55 -9.06 56.15 39.75
N GLY A 56 -10.12 55.68 40.41
CA GLY A 56 -10.77 54.40 40.07
C GLY A 56 -11.95 54.46 39.10
N ALA A 57 -12.03 53.46 38.22
CA ALA A 57 -13.26 52.99 37.57
C ALA A 57 -13.13 51.48 37.25
N ARG A 58 -14.24 50.74 37.14
CA ARG A 58 -14.21 49.30 36.84
C ARG A 58 -13.89 49.07 35.35
N GLY A 59 -12.77 48.41 35.07
CA GLY A 59 -12.38 47.88 33.76
C GLY A 59 -11.77 46.48 33.90
N PRO A 60 -11.45 45.78 32.79
CA PRO A 60 -10.87 44.45 32.83
C PRO A 60 -9.51 44.46 33.57
N LYS A 61 -9.27 43.45 34.41
CA LYS A 61 -8.02 43.31 35.15
C LYS A 61 -6.87 43.00 34.18
N PRO A 62 -5.68 43.60 34.34
CA PRO A 62 -4.57 43.37 33.42
C PRO A 62 -3.97 41.97 33.60
N CYS A 63 -3.63 41.32 32.49
CA CYS A 63 -2.70 40.19 32.51
C CYS A 63 -1.29 40.71 32.82
N SER A 64 -0.75 40.38 34.00
CA SER A 64 0.63 40.70 34.35
C SER A 64 1.58 39.67 33.74
N VAL A 65 2.29 40.05 32.68
CA VAL A 65 3.38 39.26 32.11
C VAL A 65 4.70 39.81 32.66
N GLN A 66 5.25 39.15 33.68
CA GLN A 66 6.61 39.41 34.16
C GLN A 66 7.56 38.31 33.68
N GLY A 67 8.51 38.68 32.81
CA GLY A 67 9.64 37.82 32.46
C GLY A 67 10.72 37.91 33.54
N LEU A 68 10.86 36.86 34.34
CA LEU A 68 11.93 36.71 35.32
C LEU A 68 12.87 35.58 34.89
N ALA A 69 14.18 35.84 34.85
CA ALA A 69 15.16 34.88 34.35
C ALA A 69 15.32 33.65 35.26
N SER A 70 15.21 33.84 36.58
CA SER A 70 15.22 32.79 37.59
C SER A 70 14.50 33.27 38.85
N VAL A 71 13.77 32.36 39.51
CA VAL A 71 13.12 32.63 40.80
C VAL A 71 13.27 31.39 41.68
N GLU A 72 13.75 31.55 42.93
CA GLU A 72 13.92 30.41 43.84
C GLU A 72 12.58 29.83 44.30
N ALA A 73 11.63 30.70 44.65
CA ALA A 73 10.25 30.34 44.98
C ALA A 73 9.30 31.49 44.61
N TRP A 74 8.15 31.14 44.03
CA TRP A 74 7.06 32.09 43.76
C TRP A 74 5.74 31.49 44.22
N ALA A 75 5.01 32.24 45.05
CA ALA A 75 3.70 31.86 45.57
C ALA A 75 2.75 33.06 45.51
N PHE A 76 1.50 32.80 45.14
CA PHE A 76 0.40 33.75 45.21
C PHE A 76 -0.93 33.01 45.40
N GLY A 77 -1.97 33.72 45.86
CA GLY A 77 -3.32 33.18 45.99
C GLY A 77 -4.32 34.06 45.25
N MET A 78 -5.18 33.46 44.42
CA MET A 78 -6.31 34.12 43.78
C MET A 78 -7.56 33.24 43.87
N ALA A 79 -8.71 33.86 44.16
CA ALA A 79 -9.98 33.14 44.30
C ALA A 79 -10.56 32.64 42.97
N ALA A 80 -10.37 33.41 41.88
CA ALA A 80 -10.78 33.07 40.53
C ALA A 80 -9.99 33.88 39.49
N THR A 81 -9.71 33.28 38.33
CA THR A 81 -9.23 33.94 37.10
C THR A 81 -9.67 33.13 35.88
N GLU A 82 -9.94 33.78 34.75
CA GLU A 82 -10.37 33.13 33.50
C GLU A 82 -9.18 32.46 32.79
N ALA A 83 -8.02 33.12 32.81
CA ALA A 83 -6.75 32.59 32.32
C ALA A 83 -5.59 32.99 33.26
N PHE A 84 -4.53 32.19 33.27
CA PHE A 84 -3.26 32.51 33.90
C PHE A 84 -2.13 31.91 33.09
N ALA A 85 -1.17 32.74 32.66
CA ALA A 85 -0.04 32.33 31.84
C ALA A 85 1.23 33.04 32.30
N PHE A 86 2.32 32.29 32.41
CA PHE A 86 3.65 32.79 32.76
C PHE A 86 4.71 31.98 32.02
N GLY A 87 5.88 32.60 31.81
CA GLY A 87 7.05 31.95 31.23
C GLY A 87 8.26 32.13 32.14
N LEU A 88 8.87 31.04 32.57
CA LEU A 88 10.07 31.03 33.42
C LEU A 88 11.06 30.02 32.85
N ALA A 89 12.34 30.39 32.78
CA ALA A 89 13.37 29.51 32.23
C ALA A 89 13.69 28.34 33.17
N ALA A 90 13.73 28.60 34.49
CA ALA A 90 13.92 27.61 35.54
C ALA A 90 13.28 28.05 36.86
N VAL A 91 12.67 27.10 37.58
CA VAL A 91 12.08 27.27 38.93
C VAL A 91 12.36 26.00 39.73
N LYS A 92 12.80 26.12 40.99
CA LYS A 92 13.00 24.96 41.88
C LYS A 92 11.69 24.45 42.48
N ALA A 93 10.82 25.36 42.93
CA ALA A 93 9.50 25.03 43.47
C ALA A 93 8.46 26.05 43.01
N PHE A 94 7.36 25.56 42.43
CA PHE A 94 6.20 26.36 42.03
C PHE A 94 4.95 25.80 42.71
N ALA A 95 4.26 26.61 43.50
CA ALA A 95 3.09 26.20 44.27
C ALA A 95 1.99 27.26 44.19
N PHE A 96 0.78 26.82 43.84
CA PHE A 96 -0.42 27.65 43.80
C PHE A 96 -1.63 26.85 44.28
N GLY A 97 -2.64 27.54 44.80
CA GLY A 97 -3.92 26.95 45.18
C GLY A 97 -5.06 27.69 44.48
N MET A 98 -5.92 26.94 43.78
CA MET A 98 -7.08 27.48 43.06
C MET A 98 -8.28 26.55 43.20
N THR A 99 -9.46 27.14 43.39
CA THR A 99 -10.74 26.41 43.50
C THR A 99 -11.27 25.95 42.15
N THR A 100 -11.14 26.78 41.10
CA THR A 100 -11.60 26.51 39.74
C THR A 100 -10.69 27.19 38.72
N VAL A 101 -10.47 26.54 37.57
CA VAL A 101 -9.83 27.14 36.38
C VAL A 101 -10.41 26.50 35.12
N GLU A 102 -10.62 27.28 34.05
CA GLU A 102 -11.14 26.75 32.78
C GLU A 102 -10.01 26.22 31.88
N ALA A 103 -8.89 26.94 31.82
CA ALA A 103 -7.68 26.52 31.12
C ALA A 103 -6.42 26.90 31.92
N PHE A 104 -5.45 25.98 31.97
CA PHE A 104 -4.15 26.20 32.60
C PHE A 104 -3.05 25.73 31.65
N ALA A 105 -2.11 26.61 31.31
CA ALA A 105 -1.04 26.36 30.37
C ALA A 105 0.29 26.90 30.89
N PHE A 106 1.35 26.11 30.75
CA PHE A 106 2.71 26.49 31.15
C PHE A 106 3.73 25.91 30.16
N GLY A 107 4.86 26.61 30.00
CA GLY A 107 6.02 26.13 29.28
C GLY A 107 7.25 26.22 30.17
N MET A 108 7.94 25.09 30.39
CA MET A 108 9.17 25.00 31.19
C MET A 108 10.16 24.05 30.52
N ALA A 109 11.45 24.36 30.58
CA ALA A 109 12.50 23.53 29.98
C ALA A 109 12.90 22.35 30.87
N THR A 110 12.93 22.54 32.20
CA THR A 110 13.26 21.54 33.21
C THR A 110 12.43 21.77 34.48
N VAL A 111 12.04 20.69 35.16
CA VAL A 111 11.26 20.72 36.41
C VAL A 111 11.75 19.59 37.31
N GLU A 112 12.11 19.88 38.56
CA GLU A 112 12.52 18.86 39.54
C GLU A 112 11.33 18.23 40.28
N ALA A 113 10.32 19.04 40.62
CA ALA A 113 9.06 18.57 41.20
C ALA A 113 7.88 19.49 40.83
N LEU A 114 6.70 18.91 40.62
CA LEU A 114 5.46 19.64 40.34
C LEU A 114 4.32 19.03 41.18
N ALA A 115 3.60 19.85 41.94
CA ALA A 115 2.52 19.40 42.82
C ALA A 115 1.29 20.30 42.67
N PHE A 116 0.09 19.68 42.61
CA PHE A 116 -1.18 20.38 42.46
C PHE A 116 -2.17 19.97 43.56
N GLY A 117 -2.94 20.92 44.07
CA GLY A 117 -4.16 20.67 44.82
C GLY A 117 -5.34 21.31 44.09
N MET A 118 -6.21 20.51 43.47
CA MET A 118 -7.38 20.98 42.72
C MET A 118 -8.61 20.11 43.04
N ALA A 119 -9.80 20.73 43.07
CA ALA A 119 -11.06 20.03 43.31
C ALA A 119 -11.72 19.52 42.02
N ALA A 120 -11.53 20.21 40.89
CA ALA A 120 -12.01 19.80 39.57
C ALA A 120 -11.22 20.50 38.44
N ALA A 121 -11.03 19.82 37.31
CA ALA A 121 -10.44 20.37 36.08
C ALA A 121 -11.15 19.78 34.85
N ARG A 122 -11.30 20.57 33.76
CA ARG A 122 -11.98 20.14 32.52
C ARG A 122 -11.03 19.76 31.38
N ALA A 123 -9.83 20.32 31.32
CA ALA A 123 -8.81 19.98 30.35
C ALA A 123 -7.41 20.24 30.92
N PHE A 124 -6.41 19.47 30.46
CA PHE A 124 -5.01 19.64 30.83
C PHE A 124 -4.15 19.42 29.59
N ALA A 125 -3.23 20.34 29.30
CA ALA A 125 -2.32 20.25 28.17
C ALA A 125 -0.89 20.60 28.63
N SER A 126 0.08 19.76 28.28
CA SER A 126 1.49 19.98 28.60
C SER A 126 2.33 20.11 27.32
N GLY A 127 3.18 21.14 27.27
CA GLY A 127 4.15 21.36 26.17
C GLY A 127 5.46 20.57 26.32
N LEU A 128 5.49 19.56 27.19
CA LEU A 128 6.69 18.77 27.47
C LEU A 128 6.98 17.84 26.28
N LYS A 129 8.13 18.04 25.61
CA LYS A 129 8.73 16.99 24.80
C LYS A 129 9.04 15.82 25.73
N SER A 130 8.35 14.70 25.56
CA SER A 130 8.56 13.50 26.36
C SER A 130 10.05 13.14 26.39
N PRO A 131 10.63 12.78 27.54
CA PRO A 131 11.97 12.21 27.55
C PRO A 131 11.98 10.98 26.63
N ARG A 132 13.06 10.77 25.89
CA ARG A 132 13.26 9.55 25.12
C ARG A 132 13.33 8.37 26.10
N LEU A 133 12.18 7.77 26.38
CA LEU A 133 12.11 6.37 26.77
C LEU A 133 12.97 5.58 25.78
N SER A 134 13.79 4.68 26.31
CA SER A 134 14.61 3.77 25.51
C SER A 134 13.69 2.91 24.63
N ARG A 135 13.38 3.41 23.43
CA ARG A 135 12.69 2.68 22.38
C ARG A 135 13.41 1.35 22.22
N ALA A 136 12.70 0.24 22.41
CA ALA A 136 13.24 -1.06 22.07
C ALA A 136 13.64 -0.99 20.59
N ALA A 137 14.94 -1.11 20.32
CA ALA A 137 15.45 -1.03 18.96
C ALA A 137 14.77 -2.11 18.11
N ALA A 138 14.45 -1.79 16.85
CA ALA A 138 13.92 -2.80 15.93
C ALA A 138 14.90 -3.99 15.88
N THR A 139 14.40 -5.18 16.21
CA THR A 139 15.20 -6.40 16.13
C THR A 139 15.31 -6.80 14.67
N SER A 140 16.42 -6.46 14.04
CA SER A 140 16.77 -6.93 12.70
C SER A 140 17.92 -7.95 12.72
N THR A 141 18.03 -8.72 11.65
CA THR A 141 18.98 -9.82 11.45
C THR A 141 19.48 -9.74 10.02
N VAL A 142 20.80 -9.59 9.83
CA VAL A 142 21.42 -9.66 8.51
C VAL A 142 21.66 -11.14 8.19
N VAL A 143 20.97 -11.63 7.17
CA VAL A 143 21.00 -13.02 6.72
C VAL A 143 22.10 -13.16 5.68
N THR A 144 23.20 -13.85 6.02
CA THR A 144 24.31 -14.12 5.09
C THR A 144 24.20 -15.48 4.40
N HIS A 145 23.52 -16.43 5.04
CA HIS A 145 23.25 -17.78 4.55
C HIS A 145 21.79 -18.09 4.81
N LEU A 146 21.07 -18.54 3.79
CA LEU A 146 19.65 -18.84 3.87
C LEU A 146 19.46 -20.35 3.64
N PRO A 147 18.89 -21.11 4.60
CA PRO A 147 18.72 -22.55 4.43
C PRO A 147 17.92 -22.87 3.16
N GLY A 148 18.39 -23.87 2.40
CA GLY A 148 17.87 -24.21 1.07
C GLY A 148 18.56 -23.47 -0.10
N PHE A 149 19.22 -22.33 0.15
CA PHE A 149 20.10 -21.68 -0.81
C PHE A 149 21.52 -22.24 -0.68
N ASP A 150 22.21 -22.50 -1.79
CA ASP A 150 23.57 -23.06 -1.78
C ASP A 150 24.62 -21.95 -1.63
N GLY A 151 25.50 -22.09 -0.64
CA GLY A 151 26.51 -21.08 -0.29
C GLY A 151 25.97 -19.80 0.36
N PRO A 152 26.81 -18.75 0.46
CA PRO A 152 26.39 -17.43 0.94
C PRO A 152 25.46 -16.74 -0.06
N LEU A 153 24.56 -15.89 0.43
CA LEU A 153 23.70 -15.09 -0.44
C LEU A 153 24.54 -14.09 -1.27
N PRO A 154 24.32 -13.98 -2.60
CA PRO A 154 25.02 -13.02 -3.44
C PRO A 154 24.49 -11.58 -3.33
N PHE A 155 23.47 -11.36 -2.49
CA PHE A 155 22.82 -10.07 -2.23
C PHE A 155 22.69 -9.86 -0.72
N TYR A 156 22.60 -8.61 -0.28
CA TYR A 156 22.33 -8.27 1.12
C TYR A 156 20.86 -8.52 1.45
N LEU A 157 20.59 -9.37 2.44
CA LEU A 157 19.26 -9.59 3.01
C LEU A 157 19.29 -9.22 4.50
N GLU A 158 18.35 -8.38 4.90
CA GLU A 158 18.04 -8.07 6.29
C GLU A 158 16.58 -8.41 6.56
N THR A 159 16.29 -9.10 7.65
CA THR A 159 14.93 -9.38 8.11
C THR A 159 14.71 -8.79 9.49
N GLY A 160 13.47 -8.49 9.85
CA GLY A 160 13.21 -7.95 11.19
C GLY A 160 11.75 -7.62 11.46
N TYR A 161 11.53 -7.10 12.66
CA TYR A 161 10.21 -6.68 13.13
C TYR A 161 10.19 -5.19 13.48
N VAL A 162 9.07 -4.53 13.19
CA VAL A 162 8.76 -3.17 13.65
C VAL A 162 7.40 -3.19 14.35
N VAL A 163 7.37 -2.74 15.60
CA VAL A 163 6.13 -2.59 16.38
C VAL A 163 5.27 -1.49 15.75
N THR A 164 4.06 -1.79 15.30
CA THR A 164 3.14 -0.82 14.69
C THR A 164 2.02 -0.36 15.63
N GLU A 165 1.77 -1.09 16.71
CA GLU A 165 0.80 -0.75 17.77
C GLU A 165 1.34 -1.29 19.11
N GLU A 166 1.53 -0.40 20.09
CA GLU A 166 2.20 -0.76 21.34
C GLU A 166 1.24 -1.47 22.31
N GLU A 167 -0.02 -1.04 22.35
CA GLU A 167 -1.07 -1.52 23.25
C GLU A 167 -1.41 -3.00 23.01
N THR A 168 -1.51 -3.39 21.74
CA THR A 168 -1.80 -4.77 21.31
C THR A 168 -0.53 -5.60 21.10
N GLY A 169 0.64 -4.95 21.08
CA GLY A 169 1.92 -5.53 20.69
C GLY A 169 1.93 -6.04 19.25
N ALA A 170 1.27 -5.33 18.33
CA ALA A 170 1.30 -5.66 16.90
C ALA A 170 2.67 -5.34 16.30
N GLU A 171 3.29 -6.32 15.66
CA GLU A 171 4.58 -6.20 14.98
C GLU A 171 4.46 -6.67 13.53
N LEU A 172 4.91 -5.85 12.57
CA LEU A 172 5.04 -6.28 11.18
C LEU A 172 6.45 -6.78 10.90
N PHE A 173 6.52 -7.94 10.25
CA PHE A 173 7.75 -8.54 9.76
C PHE A 173 8.08 -8.06 8.34
N TYR A 174 9.36 -7.88 8.05
CA TYR A 174 9.84 -7.48 6.73
C TYR A 174 11.06 -8.29 6.27
N TYR A 175 11.22 -8.36 4.96
CA TYR A 175 12.45 -8.73 4.29
C TYR A 175 12.93 -7.49 3.51
N PHE A 176 14.13 -7.02 3.79
CA PHE A 176 14.76 -5.90 3.11
C PHE A 176 15.96 -6.42 2.32
N VAL A 177 15.94 -6.18 1.01
CA VAL A 177 17.06 -6.49 0.12
C VAL A 177 17.63 -5.17 -0.40
N GLU A 178 18.94 -4.94 -0.22
CA GLU A 178 19.58 -3.76 -0.81
C GLU A 178 19.77 -3.92 -2.32
N SER A 179 19.79 -2.81 -3.07
CA SER A 179 20.03 -2.89 -4.51
C SER A 179 21.40 -3.49 -4.83
N GLU A 180 21.44 -4.41 -5.78
CA GLU A 180 22.66 -5.09 -6.20
C GLU A 180 23.51 -4.22 -7.15
N ARG A 181 22.96 -3.10 -7.66
CA ARG A 181 23.65 -2.12 -8.51
C ARG A 181 24.32 -1.00 -7.69
N SER A 182 23.53 -0.13 -7.06
CA SER A 182 24.01 1.04 -6.32
C SER A 182 23.07 1.38 -5.14
N PRO A 183 23.14 0.65 -4.01
CA PRO A 183 22.15 0.71 -2.93
C PRO A 183 22.08 2.05 -2.18
N ARG A 184 23.05 2.94 -2.38
CA ARG A 184 23.05 4.32 -1.86
C ARG A 184 22.23 5.31 -2.68
N THR A 185 22.02 5.05 -3.97
CA THR A 185 21.40 6.01 -4.92
C THR A 185 20.19 5.44 -5.65
N ASP A 186 20.16 4.12 -5.86
CA ASP A 186 19.03 3.45 -6.51
C ASP A 186 17.74 3.60 -5.69
N PRO A 187 16.55 3.56 -6.32
CA PRO A 187 15.29 3.72 -5.62
C PRO A 187 15.09 2.76 -4.44
N LEU A 188 14.36 3.23 -3.42
CA LEU A 188 13.80 2.36 -2.38
C LEU A 188 12.33 2.10 -2.70
N LEU A 189 11.96 0.83 -2.81
CA LEU A 189 10.60 0.38 -3.12
C LEU A 189 10.03 -0.41 -1.93
N LEU A 190 8.94 0.07 -1.32
CA LEU A 190 8.08 -0.79 -0.49
C LEU A 190 7.23 -1.66 -1.42
N TRP A 191 7.21 -2.98 -1.20
CA TRP A 191 6.37 -3.90 -1.96
C TRP A 191 5.37 -4.64 -1.08
N LEU A 192 4.09 -4.56 -1.46
CA LEU A 192 2.97 -5.21 -0.79
C LEU A 192 2.40 -6.32 -1.68
N SER A 193 2.42 -7.56 -1.18
CA SER A 193 1.60 -8.62 -1.76
C SER A 193 0.12 -8.35 -1.47
N GLY A 194 -0.76 -8.59 -2.45
CA GLY A 194 -2.20 -8.39 -2.30
C GLY A 194 -2.88 -9.45 -1.42
N GLY A 195 -4.00 -9.98 -1.90
CA GLY A 195 -4.73 -11.04 -1.19
C GLY A 195 -6.18 -10.68 -0.88
N PRO A 196 -6.49 -9.91 0.17
CA PRO A 196 -5.58 -9.38 1.20
C PRO A 196 -4.94 -10.49 2.06
N ARG A 197 -4.01 -10.10 2.94
CA ARG A 197 -3.30 -10.97 3.90
C ARG A 197 -2.40 -12.05 3.27
N CYS A 198 -1.88 -11.84 2.06
CA CYS A 198 -0.82 -12.68 1.50
C CYS A 198 0.57 -12.20 1.97
N SER A 199 1.43 -13.14 2.38
CA SER A 199 2.79 -12.85 2.82
C SER A 199 3.63 -12.27 1.67
N ALA A 200 4.45 -11.27 1.98
CA ALA A 200 5.39 -10.65 1.07
C ALA A 200 6.57 -11.56 0.70
N PHE A 201 6.75 -12.70 1.39
CA PHE A 201 7.57 -13.80 0.86
C PHE A 201 7.10 -14.25 -0.53
N SER A 202 5.80 -14.08 -0.84
CA SER A 202 5.28 -14.34 -2.19
C SER A 202 5.98 -13.47 -3.24
N ALA A 203 6.24 -12.22 -2.92
CA ALA A 203 6.98 -11.32 -3.79
C ALA A 203 8.47 -11.65 -3.84
N LEU A 204 9.05 -11.95 -2.68
CA LEU A 204 10.46 -12.29 -2.52
C LEU A 204 10.88 -13.52 -3.35
N ALA A 205 10.03 -14.55 -3.42
CA ALA A 205 10.37 -15.87 -3.99
C ALA A 205 9.61 -16.25 -5.29
N PHE A 206 8.56 -15.51 -5.66
CA PHE A 206 7.77 -15.80 -6.87
C PHE A 206 7.63 -14.67 -7.87
N GLN A 207 7.79 -13.41 -7.44
CA GLN A 207 7.54 -12.22 -8.27
C GLN A 207 8.85 -11.54 -8.65
N ASN A 208 9.26 -10.54 -7.88
CA ASN A 208 10.31 -9.59 -8.21
C ASN A 208 11.50 -9.63 -7.22
N GLY A 209 11.46 -10.43 -6.17
CA GLY A 209 12.61 -10.65 -5.29
C GLY A 209 13.67 -11.61 -5.87
N PRO A 210 14.82 -11.75 -5.19
CA PRO A 210 16.00 -12.44 -5.69
C PRO A 210 15.97 -13.95 -5.46
N LEU A 211 14.93 -14.48 -4.83
CA LEU A 211 14.79 -15.92 -4.57
C LEU A 211 13.89 -16.58 -5.60
N LYS A 212 14.19 -17.86 -5.89
CA LYS A 212 13.36 -18.73 -6.72
C LYS A 212 13.50 -20.16 -6.24
N PHE A 213 12.39 -20.85 -5.99
CA PHE A 213 12.40 -22.28 -5.72
C PHE A 213 12.85 -23.08 -6.94
N VAL A 214 13.71 -24.07 -6.70
CA VAL A 214 13.92 -25.18 -7.64
C VAL A 214 12.67 -26.07 -7.57
N VAL A 215 12.08 -26.39 -8.71
CA VAL A 215 10.84 -27.18 -8.76
C VAL A 215 11.20 -28.64 -9.01
N GLU A 216 11.40 -29.35 -7.91
CA GLU A 216 11.69 -30.78 -7.82
C GLU A 216 10.58 -31.41 -6.95
N PRO A 217 10.20 -32.69 -7.15
CA PRO A 217 9.22 -33.36 -6.30
C PRO A 217 9.65 -33.35 -4.83
N TYR A 218 8.73 -33.02 -3.93
CA TYR A 218 9.03 -32.91 -2.50
C TYR A 218 9.28 -34.29 -1.88
N ASP A 219 10.50 -34.52 -1.42
CA ASP A 219 10.97 -35.78 -0.83
C ASP A 219 10.97 -35.78 0.70
N GLY A 220 10.47 -34.71 1.32
CA GLY A 220 10.52 -34.49 2.77
C GLY A 220 11.75 -33.73 3.26
N THR A 221 12.69 -33.37 2.37
CA THR A 221 13.86 -32.55 2.72
C THR A 221 13.59 -31.05 2.52
N LEU A 222 14.48 -30.19 3.01
CA LEU A 222 14.31 -28.75 2.94
C LEU A 222 14.29 -28.26 1.46
N PRO A 223 13.22 -27.58 0.99
CA PRO A 223 13.13 -27.15 -0.40
C PRO A 223 14.24 -26.18 -0.81
N ARG A 224 14.76 -26.39 -2.03
CA ARG A 224 15.92 -25.68 -2.56
C ARG A 224 15.55 -24.33 -3.19
N LEU A 225 16.44 -23.36 -2.99
CA LEU A 225 16.37 -22.00 -3.51
C LEU A 225 17.58 -21.72 -4.41
N VAL A 226 17.36 -20.93 -5.45
CA VAL A 226 18.38 -20.37 -6.33
C VAL A 226 18.11 -18.88 -6.57
N TYR A 227 19.10 -18.17 -7.09
CA TYR A 227 18.97 -16.75 -7.45
C TYR A 227 17.98 -16.56 -8.62
N ASN A 228 17.19 -15.49 -8.55
CA ASN A 228 16.28 -15.07 -9.62
C ASN A 228 16.97 -14.04 -10.54
N PRO A 229 17.33 -14.39 -11.80
CA PRO A 229 18.02 -13.49 -12.72
C PRO A 229 17.18 -12.29 -13.19
N TYR A 230 15.87 -12.28 -12.92
CA TYR A 230 14.95 -11.18 -13.25
C TYR A 230 14.48 -10.42 -12.00
N SER A 231 15.27 -10.45 -10.91
CA SER A 231 14.90 -9.74 -9.70
C SER A 231 15.02 -8.23 -9.85
N TRP A 232 14.01 -7.52 -9.36
CA TRP A 232 14.01 -6.06 -9.33
C TRP A 232 14.99 -5.50 -8.29
N THR A 233 15.57 -6.34 -7.43
CA THR A 233 16.65 -5.91 -6.52
C THR A 233 17.94 -5.56 -7.26
N GLN A 234 18.07 -5.96 -8.54
CA GLN A 234 19.16 -5.51 -9.41
C GLN A 234 19.13 -4.00 -9.73
N MET A 235 18.01 -3.29 -9.51
CA MET A 235 17.92 -1.83 -9.75
C MET A 235 17.22 -1.02 -8.64
N ALA A 236 16.79 -1.65 -7.55
CA ALA A 236 16.20 -0.97 -6.39
C ALA A 236 16.53 -1.72 -5.10
N SER A 237 16.58 -1.03 -3.95
CA SER A 237 16.41 -1.76 -2.68
C SER A 237 14.92 -2.01 -2.49
N ILE A 238 14.52 -3.21 -2.10
CA ILE A 238 13.11 -3.56 -1.94
C ILE A 238 12.84 -4.01 -0.51
N LEU A 239 11.80 -3.41 0.07
CA LEU A 239 11.26 -3.73 1.38
C LEU A 239 9.96 -4.52 1.18
N PHE A 240 10.05 -5.84 1.33
CA PHE A 240 8.93 -6.77 1.23
C PHE A 240 8.26 -6.88 2.61
N LEU A 241 7.06 -6.31 2.76
CA LEU A 241 6.40 -6.16 4.07
C LEU A 241 5.21 -7.12 4.22
N ASP A 242 5.27 -8.00 5.23
CA ASP A 242 4.14 -8.85 5.62
C ASP A 242 3.01 -7.99 6.24
N SER A 243 2.12 -7.44 5.41
CA SER A 243 1.04 -6.54 5.85
C SER A 243 -0.35 -7.07 5.44
N PRO A 244 -1.39 -6.91 6.27
CA PRO A 244 -1.37 -6.37 7.65
C PRO A 244 -0.83 -7.36 8.68
N VAL A 245 -0.86 -6.98 9.96
CA VAL A 245 -0.55 -7.86 11.10
C VAL A 245 -1.32 -9.19 11.01
N GLY A 246 -0.62 -10.30 11.24
CA GLY A 246 -1.10 -11.68 11.01
C GLY A 246 -0.73 -12.26 9.65
N SER A 247 -0.40 -11.44 8.65
CA SER A 247 0.07 -11.94 7.33
C SER A 247 1.47 -12.50 7.47
N GLY A 248 1.77 -13.63 6.81
CA GLY A 248 3.08 -14.29 6.90
C GLY A 248 3.57 -14.46 8.35
N PHE A 249 4.70 -13.82 8.68
CA PHE A 249 5.32 -13.83 10.01
C PHE A 249 4.97 -12.63 10.90
N SER A 250 4.19 -11.65 10.42
CA SER A 250 3.68 -10.56 11.24
C SER A 250 2.66 -11.06 12.26
N TYR A 251 2.68 -10.52 13.48
CA TYR A 251 1.91 -11.04 14.60
C TYR A 251 1.53 -9.93 15.61
N ALA A 252 0.57 -10.22 16.48
CA ALA A 252 0.24 -9.42 17.65
C ALA A 252 0.11 -10.30 18.90
N ARG A 253 0.25 -9.68 20.07
CA ARG A 253 0.08 -10.36 21.37
C ARG A 253 -1.38 -10.37 21.82
N ASP A 254 -2.11 -9.28 21.58
CA ASP A 254 -3.56 -9.23 21.73
C ASP A 254 -4.24 -9.70 20.43
N PRO A 255 -5.11 -10.73 20.46
CA PRO A 255 -5.90 -11.15 19.30
C PRO A 255 -6.71 -10.04 18.62
N LYS A 256 -7.12 -8.99 19.35
CA LYS A 256 -7.90 -7.86 18.78
C LYS A 256 -7.17 -7.13 17.65
N ALA A 257 -5.83 -7.08 17.67
CA ALA A 257 -5.08 -6.44 16.59
C ALA A 257 -5.21 -7.15 15.23
N TYR A 258 -5.74 -8.38 15.17
CA TYR A 258 -6.05 -9.02 13.90
C TYR A 258 -7.36 -8.51 13.26
N GLU A 259 -8.16 -7.70 13.97
CA GLU A 259 -9.35 -7.02 13.45
C GLU A 259 -8.98 -5.76 12.64
N VAL A 260 -8.50 -5.98 11.41
CA VAL A 260 -8.02 -4.93 10.49
C VAL A 260 -8.85 -4.83 9.22
N GLY A 261 -8.83 -3.66 8.58
CA GLY A 261 -9.41 -3.42 7.26
C GLY A 261 -8.47 -2.69 6.31
N ASP A 262 -8.97 -2.27 5.15
CA ASP A 262 -8.23 -1.49 4.16
C ASP A 262 -7.61 -0.22 4.77
N ILE A 263 -8.39 0.52 5.57
CA ILE A 263 -7.95 1.78 6.17
C ILE A 263 -6.97 1.55 7.32
N SER A 264 -7.29 0.66 8.27
CA SER A 264 -6.42 0.43 9.44
C SER A 264 -5.12 -0.28 9.07
N SER A 265 -5.13 -1.21 8.10
CA SER A 265 -3.90 -1.79 7.54
C SER A 265 -3.02 -0.76 6.84
N SER A 266 -3.61 0.16 6.06
CA SER A 266 -2.88 1.26 5.43
C SER A 266 -2.20 2.17 6.46
N ARG A 267 -2.83 2.40 7.62
CA ARG A 267 -2.24 3.14 8.74
C ARG A 267 -1.12 2.35 9.44
N GLN A 268 -1.26 1.04 9.64
CA GLN A 268 -0.16 0.19 10.15
C GLN A 268 1.08 0.29 9.25
N VAL A 269 0.93 0.29 7.92
CA VAL A 269 2.05 0.46 6.98
C VAL A 269 2.69 1.85 7.07
N LEU A 270 1.90 2.91 7.28
CA LEU A 270 2.46 4.26 7.49
C LEU A 270 3.28 4.34 8.79
N THR A 271 2.77 3.78 9.89
CA THR A 271 3.51 3.71 11.17
C THR A 271 4.78 2.87 11.02
N PHE A 272 4.69 1.74 10.32
CA PHE A 272 5.83 0.89 9.99
C PHE A 272 6.91 1.70 9.26
N LEU A 273 6.56 2.39 8.17
CA LEU A 273 7.53 3.14 7.35
C LEU A 273 8.24 4.21 8.17
N ARG A 274 7.50 4.99 8.98
CA ARG A 274 8.09 6.04 9.83
C ARG A 274 9.08 5.45 10.83
N LYS A 275 8.68 4.42 11.58
CA LYS A 275 9.56 3.76 12.54
C LYS A 275 10.77 3.10 11.84
N TRP A 276 10.57 2.42 10.72
CA TRP A 276 11.66 1.79 9.97
C TRP A 276 12.67 2.83 9.46
N PHE A 277 12.21 3.98 8.96
CA PHE A 277 13.09 5.07 8.54
C PHE A 277 13.82 5.77 9.70
N ASP A 278 13.24 5.84 10.90
CA ASP A 278 13.96 6.32 12.10
C ASP A 278 15.15 5.41 12.45
N ASP A 279 14.97 4.09 12.31
CA ASP A 279 16.00 3.09 12.60
C ASP A 279 17.00 2.94 11.43
N HIS A 280 16.59 3.27 10.20
CA HIS A 280 17.40 3.22 8.98
C HIS A 280 17.56 4.60 8.29
N PRO A 281 18.06 5.64 8.98
CA PRO A 281 18.12 7.00 8.45
C PRO A 281 19.03 7.11 7.21
N LYS A 282 19.95 6.15 7.01
CA LYS A 282 20.78 6.04 5.79
C LYS A 282 19.96 5.98 4.50
N HIS A 283 18.69 5.56 4.55
CA HIS A 283 17.82 5.46 3.37
C HIS A 283 16.90 6.66 3.16
N LEU A 284 16.84 7.62 4.08
CA LEU A 284 16.23 8.94 3.85
C LEU A 284 17.19 9.89 3.09
N LEU A 285 18.49 9.64 3.22
CA LEU A 285 19.53 10.36 2.52
C LEU A 285 19.51 9.95 1.03
N ASP A 286 19.22 10.94 0.20
CA ASP A 286 19.40 11.01 -1.27
C ASP A 286 18.88 9.88 -2.16
N ARG A 287 17.83 9.18 -1.71
CA ARG A 287 17.14 8.16 -2.50
C ARG A 287 15.68 8.54 -2.81
N PRO A 288 15.15 8.24 -4.02
CA PRO A 288 13.74 8.35 -4.30
C PRO A 288 12.98 7.16 -3.69
N PHE A 289 11.86 7.43 -3.03
CA PHE A 289 10.99 6.39 -2.47
C PHE A 289 9.78 6.12 -3.37
N TYR A 290 9.47 4.84 -3.55
CA TYR A 290 8.29 4.36 -4.24
C TYR A 290 7.58 3.32 -3.37
N ILE A 291 6.28 3.17 -3.58
CA ILE A 291 5.47 2.09 -3.00
C ILE A 291 4.78 1.33 -4.13
N GLY A 292 4.69 0.01 -4.03
CA GLY A 292 3.97 -0.77 -5.01
C GLY A 292 3.48 -2.13 -4.52
N GLY A 293 2.85 -2.85 -5.44
CA GLY A 293 2.28 -4.17 -5.18
C GLY A 293 1.31 -4.61 -6.26
N ASP A 294 0.92 -5.87 -6.21
CA ASP A 294 0.00 -6.49 -7.18
C ASP A 294 -1.39 -6.77 -6.60
N SER A 295 -2.38 -6.95 -7.48
CA SER A 295 -3.71 -7.47 -7.15
C SER A 295 -4.45 -6.53 -6.17
N TYR A 296 -4.88 -7.05 -5.02
CA TYR A 296 -5.53 -6.29 -3.94
C TYR A 296 -4.69 -5.10 -3.43
N ALA A 297 -3.37 -5.09 -3.65
CA ALA A 297 -2.53 -3.94 -3.35
C ALA A 297 -2.95 -2.67 -4.11
N GLY A 298 -3.63 -2.79 -5.27
CA GLY A 298 -4.24 -1.67 -6.00
C GLY A 298 -5.25 -0.85 -5.20
N LYS A 299 -5.80 -1.41 -4.11
CA LYS A 299 -6.64 -0.65 -3.17
C LYS A 299 -5.83 0.16 -2.18
N VAL A 300 -4.88 -0.48 -1.50
CA VAL A 300 -4.16 0.09 -0.34
C VAL A 300 -2.91 0.90 -0.73
N VAL A 301 -2.18 0.53 -1.79
CA VAL A 301 -1.01 1.28 -2.28
C VAL A 301 -1.31 2.77 -2.56
N PRO A 302 -2.36 3.15 -3.33
CA PRO A 302 -2.67 4.56 -3.55
C PRO A 302 -3.18 5.26 -2.28
N LEU A 303 -3.84 4.55 -1.36
CA LEU A 303 -4.25 5.11 -0.07
C LEU A 303 -3.04 5.43 0.83
N ILE A 304 -2.08 4.51 0.91
CA ILE A 304 -0.83 4.69 1.68
C ILE A 304 0.02 5.80 1.06
N ALA A 305 0.18 5.82 -0.27
CA ALA A 305 0.88 6.89 -0.97
C ALA A 305 0.23 8.26 -0.73
N HIS A 306 -1.11 8.32 -0.63
CA HIS A 306 -1.82 9.55 -0.28
C HIS A 306 -1.51 10.00 1.15
N TYR A 307 -1.56 9.10 2.14
CA TYR A 307 -1.18 9.44 3.52
C TYR A 307 0.29 9.86 3.68
N ILE A 308 1.19 9.29 2.86
CA ILE A 308 2.59 9.76 2.81
C ILE A 308 2.65 11.17 2.22
N SER A 309 1.89 11.45 1.15
CA SER A 309 1.81 12.79 0.54
C SER A 309 1.26 13.85 1.50
N GLU A 310 0.16 13.58 2.21
CA GLU A 310 -0.37 14.47 3.25
C GLU A 310 0.66 14.67 4.38
N GLY A 311 1.36 13.60 4.79
CA GLY A 311 2.44 13.70 5.77
C GLY A 311 3.63 14.57 5.33
N ILE A 312 3.91 14.67 4.03
CA ILE A 312 4.94 15.58 3.48
C ILE A 312 4.44 17.03 3.52
N GLU A 313 3.18 17.27 3.14
CA GLU A 313 2.53 18.60 3.19
C GLU A 313 2.48 19.14 4.63
N ASP A 314 2.16 18.28 5.59
CA ASP A 314 2.13 18.56 7.03
C ASP A 314 3.53 18.58 7.69
N MET A 315 4.61 18.41 6.93
CA MET A 315 6.01 18.35 7.42
C MET A 315 6.28 17.28 8.49
N GLN A 316 5.50 16.19 8.50
CA GLN A 316 5.59 15.10 9.48
C GLN A 316 6.89 14.31 9.29
N GLN A 317 7.67 14.17 10.37
CA GLN A 317 8.95 13.46 10.34
C GLN A 317 8.78 11.94 10.53
N PRO A 318 9.67 11.11 9.95
CA PRO A 318 10.68 11.48 8.97
C PRO A 318 10.08 11.82 7.59
N LEU A 319 10.63 12.83 6.91
CA LEU A 319 10.19 13.23 5.56
C LEU A 319 10.55 12.17 4.51
N ILE A 320 9.57 11.33 4.16
CA ILE A 320 9.69 10.29 3.14
C ILE A 320 9.75 10.95 1.75
N LYS A 321 10.82 10.71 0.98
CA LYS A 321 11.02 11.27 -0.37
C LYS A 321 10.18 10.54 -1.45
N LEU A 322 8.86 10.47 -1.27
CA LEU A 322 7.94 9.83 -2.21
C LEU A 322 8.04 10.47 -3.61
N LYS A 323 8.26 9.65 -4.64
CA LYS A 323 8.31 10.06 -6.06
C LYS A 323 7.21 9.44 -6.91
N GLY A 324 6.60 8.36 -6.45
CA GLY A 324 5.59 7.66 -7.24
C GLY A 324 5.14 6.35 -6.63
N TYR A 325 4.33 5.61 -7.40
CA TYR A 325 3.88 4.28 -7.03
C TYR A 325 3.75 3.35 -8.25
N ILE A 326 3.77 2.05 -7.99
CA ILE A 326 3.67 0.99 -9.00
C ILE A 326 2.53 0.04 -8.61
N VAL A 327 1.58 -0.23 -9.50
CA VAL A 327 0.52 -1.24 -9.25
C VAL A 327 0.31 -2.17 -10.44
N GLY A 328 0.41 -3.49 -10.20
CA GLY A 328 0.19 -4.53 -11.19
C GLY A 328 -1.16 -5.23 -11.01
N ASN A 329 -1.89 -5.42 -12.11
CA ASN A 329 -3.26 -5.95 -12.13
C ASN A 329 -4.11 -5.38 -10.96
N PRO A 330 -4.24 -4.06 -10.83
CA PRO A 330 -4.75 -3.43 -9.61
C PRO A 330 -6.25 -3.66 -9.42
N PHE A 331 -6.62 -4.27 -8.29
CA PHE A 331 -8.00 -4.20 -7.84
C PHE A 331 -8.23 -2.81 -7.25
N THR A 332 -9.29 -2.14 -7.65
CA THR A 332 -9.68 -0.82 -7.13
C THR A 332 -10.88 -0.88 -6.20
N GLY A 333 -11.70 -1.94 -6.30
CA GLY A 333 -12.97 -2.09 -5.60
C GLY A 333 -14.17 -1.54 -6.36
N ASP A 334 -13.94 -0.81 -7.45
CA ASP A 334 -15.03 -0.39 -8.34
C ASP A 334 -15.59 -1.59 -9.13
N LYS A 335 -16.88 -1.50 -9.48
CA LYS A 335 -17.55 -2.51 -10.31
C LYS A 335 -16.89 -2.71 -11.68
N ILE A 336 -16.13 -1.73 -12.19
CA ILE A 336 -15.38 -1.82 -13.45
C ILE A 336 -14.40 -3.00 -13.46
N ASP A 337 -13.79 -3.34 -12.31
CA ASP A 337 -12.84 -4.44 -12.18
C ASP A 337 -13.50 -5.80 -12.40
N THR A 338 -14.77 -5.93 -12.01
CA THR A 338 -15.53 -7.18 -12.15
C THR A 338 -16.36 -7.23 -13.42
N ASN A 339 -17.02 -6.13 -13.82
CA ASN A 339 -17.85 -6.08 -15.02
C ASN A 339 -17.00 -6.23 -16.30
N SER A 340 -15.75 -5.74 -16.30
CA SER A 340 -14.83 -5.93 -17.43
C SER A 340 -14.49 -7.39 -17.72
N ARG A 341 -14.70 -8.32 -16.77
CA ARG A 341 -14.53 -9.77 -17.00
C ARG A 341 -15.42 -10.28 -18.12
N VAL A 342 -16.64 -9.75 -18.26
CA VAL A 342 -17.57 -10.22 -19.29
C VAL A 342 -17.09 -9.83 -20.70
N THR A 343 -16.69 -8.57 -20.90
CA THR A 343 -16.10 -8.09 -22.15
C THR A 343 -14.77 -8.77 -22.48
N PHE A 344 -13.95 -9.04 -21.46
CA PHE A 344 -12.72 -9.82 -21.61
C PHE A 344 -13.02 -11.25 -22.07
N SER A 345 -13.93 -11.96 -21.39
CA SER A 345 -14.32 -13.32 -21.77
C SER A 345 -14.92 -13.41 -23.17
N HIS A 346 -15.66 -12.39 -23.61
CA HIS A 346 -16.13 -12.29 -24.99
C HIS A 346 -14.97 -12.13 -25.98
N SER A 347 -14.05 -11.20 -25.70
CA SER A 347 -12.89 -10.91 -26.56
C SER A 347 -11.91 -12.10 -26.71
N PHE A 348 -11.86 -12.99 -25.72
CA PHE A 348 -11.05 -14.22 -25.74
C PHE A 348 -11.84 -15.48 -26.11
N GLY A 349 -13.10 -15.36 -26.55
CA GLY A 349 -13.91 -16.49 -27.01
C GLY A 349 -14.36 -17.48 -25.93
N ILE A 350 -14.28 -17.09 -24.65
CA ILE A 350 -14.77 -17.88 -23.51
C ILE A 350 -16.31 -17.86 -23.47
N ILE A 351 -16.93 -16.79 -23.97
CA ILE A 351 -18.39 -16.67 -24.16
C ILE A 351 -18.70 -16.21 -25.59
N SER A 352 -19.87 -16.59 -26.11
CA SER A 352 -20.28 -16.25 -27.48
C SER A 352 -20.92 -14.86 -27.60
N ASP A 353 -21.03 -14.35 -28.84
CA ASP A 353 -21.72 -13.09 -29.14
C ASP A 353 -23.15 -13.06 -28.54
N GLN A 354 -23.91 -14.15 -28.68
CA GLN A 354 -25.29 -14.21 -28.18
C GLN A 354 -25.35 -14.12 -26.64
N GLN A 355 -24.34 -14.67 -25.94
CA GLN A 355 -24.25 -14.59 -24.49
C GLN A 355 -23.85 -13.17 -24.04
N TYR A 356 -22.93 -12.54 -24.77
CA TYR A 356 -22.54 -11.15 -24.52
C TYR A 356 -23.70 -10.17 -24.79
N GLU A 357 -24.39 -10.30 -25.92
CA GLU A 357 -25.57 -9.50 -26.27
C GLU A 357 -26.71 -9.70 -25.25
N ALA A 358 -26.97 -10.93 -24.82
CA ALA A 358 -27.94 -11.21 -23.77
C ALA A 358 -27.56 -10.56 -22.43
N PHE A 359 -26.27 -10.53 -22.09
CA PHE A 359 -25.78 -9.83 -20.88
C PHE A 359 -25.98 -8.31 -20.98
N ILE A 360 -25.59 -7.68 -22.09
CA ILE A 360 -25.81 -6.25 -22.30
C ILE A 360 -27.31 -5.90 -22.27
N LYS A 361 -28.16 -6.73 -22.88
CA LYS A 361 -29.61 -6.54 -22.93
C LYS A 361 -30.30 -6.70 -21.57
N ASN A 362 -30.04 -7.80 -20.87
CA ASN A 362 -30.79 -8.17 -19.66
C ASN A 362 -30.18 -7.59 -18.38
N CYS A 363 -28.85 -7.49 -18.31
CA CYS A 363 -28.09 -7.02 -17.14
C CYS A 363 -27.59 -5.57 -17.25
N LYS A 364 -27.70 -4.93 -18.43
CA LYS A 364 -27.24 -3.55 -18.66
C LYS A 364 -25.75 -3.32 -18.30
N GLY A 365 -24.94 -4.38 -18.41
CA GLY A 365 -23.51 -4.35 -18.07
C GLY A 365 -23.17 -4.54 -16.59
N ASP A 366 -24.14 -4.79 -15.70
CA ASP A 366 -23.87 -5.11 -14.29
C ASP A 366 -23.82 -6.63 -14.08
N PHE A 367 -22.62 -7.17 -13.81
CA PHE A 367 -22.39 -8.59 -13.53
C PHE A 367 -22.51 -8.93 -12.04
N LEU A 368 -22.45 -7.92 -11.17
CA LEU A 368 -22.48 -8.10 -9.71
C LEU A 368 -23.91 -8.15 -9.18
N ASN A 369 -24.82 -7.36 -9.76
CA ASN A 369 -26.16 -7.13 -9.23
C ASN A 369 -27.26 -7.55 -10.24
N PRO A 370 -27.52 -8.86 -10.43
CA PRO A 370 -28.59 -9.30 -11.32
C PRO A 370 -29.96 -8.86 -10.77
N THR A 371 -30.63 -7.97 -11.50
CA THR A 371 -31.90 -7.32 -11.06
C THR A 371 -33.16 -8.07 -11.45
N ASN A 372 -33.04 -9.14 -12.24
CA ASN A 372 -34.16 -9.92 -12.78
C ASN A 372 -33.67 -11.34 -13.17
N GLU A 373 -34.60 -12.27 -13.28
CA GLU A 373 -34.34 -13.69 -13.62
C GLU A 373 -33.59 -13.86 -14.96
N PRO A 374 -33.98 -13.23 -16.10
CA PRO A 374 -33.22 -13.30 -17.35
C PRO A 374 -31.78 -12.78 -17.26
N CYS A 375 -31.47 -11.89 -16.32
CA CYS A 375 -30.10 -11.48 -16.05
C CYS A 375 -29.37 -12.50 -15.16
N ALA A 376 -30.02 -13.03 -14.13
CA ALA A 376 -29.45 -14.05 -13.25
C ALA A 376 -29.01 -15.29 -14.06
N ASP A 377 -29.85 -15.77 -14.98
CA ASP A 377 -29.55 -16.91 -15.86
C ASP A 377 -28.32 -16.67 -16.75
N VAL A 378 -28.21 -15.45 -17.30
CA VAL A 378 -27.07 -15.06 -18.14
C VAL A 378 -25.79 -14.92 -17.30
N VAL A 379 -25.86 -14.28 -16.13
CA VAL A 379 -24.73 -14.18 -15.20
C VAL A 379 -24.28 -15.56 -14.73
N GLN A 380 -25.20 -16.48 -14.44
CA GLN A 380 -24.88 -17.87 -14.07
C GLN A 380 -24.20 -18.61 -15.24
N THR A 381 -24.74 -18.49 -16.46
CA THR A 381 -24.17 -19.10 -17.67
C THR A 381 -22.74 -18.63 -17.93
N ILE A 382 -22.52 -17.31 -17.89
CA ILE A 382 -21.20 -16.70 -18.06
C ILE A 382 -20.25 -17.10 -16.92
N SER A 383 -20.74 -17.10 -15.66
CA SER A 383 -19.95 -17.53 -14.50
C SER A 383 -19.46 -18.97 -14.61
N LYS A 384 -20.30 -19.87 -15.15
CA LYS A 384 -19.92 -21.26 -15.42
C LYS A 384 -18.81 -21.33 -16.46
N LEU A 385 -18.95 -20.67 -17.61
CA LEU A 385 -17.93 -20.67 -18.66
C LEU A 385 -16.60 -20.05 -18.18
N MET A 386 -16.65 -18.97 -17.40
CA MET A 386 -15.48 -18.39 -16.72
C MET A 386 -14.83 -19.32 -15.67
N SER A 387 -15.49 -20.39 -15.24
CA SER A 387 -14.94 -21.39 -14.31
C SER A 387 -14.23 -22.55 -15.01
N GLU A 388 -14.48 -22.77 -16.30
CA GLU A 388 -13.80 -23.76 -17.15
C GLU A 388 -12.38 -23.32 -17.57
N VAL A 389 -11.95 -22.11 -17.19
CA VAL A 389 -10.60 -21.57 -17.46
C VAL A 389 -9.90 -21.11 -16.17
N ARG A 390 -8.57 -21.15 -16.17
CA ARG A 390 -7.77 -20.61 -15.07
C ARG A 390 -7.82 -19.09 -15.06
N LYS A 391 -8.62 -18.52 -14.16
CA LYS A 391 -8.83 -17.06 -14.06
C LYS A 391 -7.54 -16.24 -13.96
N GLY A 392 -6.52 -16.75 -13.26
CA GLY A 392 -5.25 -16.03 -13.08
C GLY A 392 -4.30 -16.03 -14.29
N ASN A 393 -4.54 -16.87 -15.31
CA ASN A 393 -3.94 -16.78 -16.65
C ASN A 393 -4.72 -17.76 -17.54
N ILE A 394 -5.54 -17.25 -18.45
CA ILE A 394 -6.52 -18.07 -19.18
C ILE A 394 -5.91 -19.12 -20.13
N LEU A 395 -4.60 -19.02 -20.45
CA LEU A 395 -3.90 -20.01 -21.28
C LEU A 395 -3.28 -21.17 -20.49
N ARG A 396 -3.36 -21.14 -19.15
CA ARG A 396 -2.74 -22.14 -18.26
C ARG A 396 -3.78 -23.16 -17.79
N PRO A 397 -3.37 -24.42 -17.52
CA PRO A 397 -4.28 -25.42 -16.98
C PRO A 397 -4.86 -25.00 -15.63
N ILE A 398 -6.09 -25.43 -15.35
CA ILE A 398 -6.70 -25.28 -14.02
C ILE A 398 -5.86 -26.10 -13.03
N CYS A 399 -5.35 -25.40 -12.03
CA CYS A 399 -4.63 -25.98 -10.90
C CYS A 399 -5.17 -25.33 -9.64
N HIS A 400 -5.42 -26.14 -8.61
CA HIS A 400 -5.86 -25.62 -7.32
C HIS A 400 -4.66 -25.04 -6.57
N ILE A 401 -4.79 -23.78 -6.14
CA ILE A 401 -3.81 -23.16 -5.24
C ILE A 401 -3.78 -24.00 -3.96
N PRO A 402 -2.61 -24.48 -3.49
CA PRO A 402 -2.52 -25.30 -2.30
C PRO A 402 -3.09 -24.55 -1.10
N SER A 403 -4.25 -25.01 -0.63
CA SER A 403 -5.00 -24.42 0.48
C SER A 403 -4.91 -25.34 1.69
N GLN A 404 -4.76 -24.75 2.87
CA GLN A 404 -4.76 -25.49 4.12
C GLN A 404 -6.11 -26.17 4.38
N LYS A 405 -6.03 -27.41 4.85
CA LYS A 405 -7.14 -28.11 5.49
C LYS A 405 -7.14 -27.79 6.98
N ARG A 406 -8.30 -27.41 7.52
CA ARG A 406 -8.50 -27.44 8.97
C ARG A 406 -8.52 -28.90 9.41
N ARG A 407 -7.83 -29.23 10.50
CA ARG A 407 -8.17 -30.45 11.24
C ARG A 407 -9.64 -30.38 11.65
N GLY A 408 -10.37 -31.48 11.45
CA GLY A 408 -11.74 -31.58 11.93
C GLY A 408 -11.78 -31.38 13.44
N ALA A 409 -12.78 -30.64 13.93
CA ALA A 409 -13.03 -30.59 15.37
C ALA A 409 -13.33 -32.01 15.87
N LEU A 410 -12.70 -32.41 16.97
CA LEU A 410 -13.06 -33.65 17.67
C LEU A 410 -14.52 -33.56 18.09
N GLU A 411 -15.37 -34.41 17.53
CA GLU A 411 -16.77 -34.53 17.93
C GLU A 411 -16.82 -34.91 19.42
N GLY A 412 -17.38 -34.03 20.27
CA GLY A 412 -17.70 -34.36 21.67
C GLY A 412 -17.34 -33.35 22.74
N VAL A 413 -16.63 -32.24 22.46
CA VAL A 413 -16.32 -31.23 23.51
C VAL A 413 -17.41 -30.17 23.57
N SER A 414 -18.37 -30.35 24.49
CA SER A 414 -19.45 -29.38 24.74
C SER A 414 -19.02 -28.21 25.62
N SER A 415 -19.17 -26.99 25.09
CA SER A 415 -19.59 -25.75 25.78
C SER A 415 -18.79 -25.22 27.01
N LEU A 416 -18.49 -23.92 26.94
CA LEU A 416 -18.22 -22.98 28.07
C LEU A 416 -16.83 -23.03 28.75
N ALA A 417 -15.77 -22.72 27.99
CA ALA A 417 -14.64 -21.92 28.47
C ALA A 417 -13.87 -21.32 27.27
N GLU A 418 -13.50 -20.04 27.36
CA GLU A 418 -12.58 -19.29 26.47
C GLU A 418 -12.71 -19.51 24.94
N GLU A 419 -13.39 -18.58 24.25
CA GLU A 419 -13.12 -18.31 22.82
C GLU A 419 -11.75 -17.65 22.64
N ARG A 420 -10.67 -18.40 22.87
CA ARG A 420 -9.39 -18.10 22.24
C ARG A 420 -9.52 -18.45 20.76
N TYR A 421 -8.95 -17.59 19.91
CA TYR A 421 -8.57 -17.97 18.55
C TYR A 421 -7.54 -19.10 18.63
N HIS A 422 -8.02 -20.34 18.80
CA HIS A 422 -7.16 -21.51 18.83
C HIS A 422 -6.58 -21.70 17.44
N TYR A 423 -5.31 -21.34 17.31
CA TYR A 423 -4.41 -21.76 16.23
C TYR A 423 -4.29 -23.29 16.26
N GLN A 424 -5.34 -24.00 15.80
CA GLN A 424 -5.21 -25.37 15.38
C GLN A 424 -4.24 -25.37 14.22
N LEU A 425 -3.11 -26.07 14.40
CA LEU A 425 -2.20 -26.40 13.30
C LEU A 425 -3.04 -26.98 12.16
N SER A 426 -2.92 -26.37 10.99
CA SER A 426 -3.55 -26.91 9.80
C SER A 426 -2.89 -28.23 9.43
N GLU A 427 -3.57 -29.05 8.65
CA GLU A 427 -2.86 -30.10 7.93
C GLU A 427 -2.02 -29.43 6.83
N ALA A 428 -0.87 -30.06 6.51
CA ALA A 428 -0.06 -29.63 5.38
C ALA A 428 -0.95 -29.52 4.12
N PRO A 429 -0.71 -28.52 3.26
CA PRO A 429 -1.53 -28.32 2.07
C PRO A 429 -1.45 -29.55 1.16
N ASP A 430 -2.51 -29.81 0.40
CA ASP A 430 -2.50 -30.89 -0.59
C ASP A 430 -1.40 -30.67 -1.63
N GLU A 431 -0.70 -31.75 -1.98
CA GLU A 431 0.30 -31.72 -3.05
C GLU A 431 -0.39 -31.44 -4.40
N PRO A 432 -0.07 -30.33 -5.08
CA PRO A 432 -0.60 -30.06 -6.40
C PRO A 432 0.07 -30.98 -7.43
N PRO A 433 -0.62 -31.36 -8.52
CA PRO A 433 0.02 -32.14 -9.59
C PRO A 433 1.27 -31.45 -10.11
N PHE A 434 2.36 -32.18 -10.35
CA PHE A 434 3.68 -31.59 -10.68
C PHE A 434 3.69 -30.68 -11.92
N TYR A 435 2.76 -30.88 -12.87
CA TYR A 435 2.60 -29.99 -14.04
C TYR A 435 2.04 -28.60 -13.66
N CYS A 436 1.46 -28.43 -12.46
CA CYS A 436 1.02 -27.16 -11.89
C CYS A 436 2.20 -26.40 -11.27
N PHE A 437 3.17 -26.05 -12.11
CA PHE A 437 4.47 -25.49 -11.73
C PHE A 437 4.40 -24.35 -10.69
N TYR A 438 3.48 -23.39 -10.87
CA TYR A 438 3.33 -22.26 -9.96
C TYR A 438 2.78 -22.69 -8.60
N GLU A 439 1.73 -23.51 -8.59
CA GLU A 439 1.16 -24.08 -7.38
C GLU A 439 2.18 -24.95 -6.62
N TYR A 440 3.01 -25.72 -7.34
CA TYR A 440 4.04 -26.55 -6.74
C TYR A 440 5.11 -25.72 -6.01
N ARG A 441 5.50 -24.55 -6.57
CA ARG A 441 6.36 -23.58 -5.85
C ARG A 441 5.72 -23.08 -4.56
N TYR A 442 4.40 -22.90 -4.54
CA TYR A 442 3.67 -22.44 -3.35
C TYR A 442 3.60 -23.55 -2.29
N TYR A 443 3.39 -24.80 -2.72
CA TYR A 443 3.47 -26.00 -1.87
C TYR A 443 4.86 -26.14 -1.24
N LEU A 444 5.94 -26.04 -2.02
CA LEU A 444 7.31 -26.04 -1.50
C LEU A 444 7.55 -24.93 -0.47
N SER A 445 7.05 -23.71 -0.71
CA SER A 445 7.22 -22.61 0.25
C SER A 445 6.58 -22.82 1.61
N TYR A 446 5.54 -23.67 1.70
CA TYR A 446 4.94 -24.02 2.99
C TYR A 446 5.93 -24.79 3.88
N PHE A 447 6.63 -25.79 3.34
CA PHE A 447 7.63 -26.55 4.10
C PHE A 447 8.86 -25.71 4.41
N TRP A 448 9.33 -24.93 3.44
CA TRP A 448 10.47 -24.03 3.64
C TRP A 448 10.19 -23.01 4.76
N ALA A 449 9.07 -22.29 4.72
CA ALA A 449 8.77 -21.25 5.71
C ALA A 449 8.37 -21.80 7.10
N ASN A 450 8.00 -23.07 7.19
CA ASN A 450 7.71 -23.73 8.48
C ASN A 450 8.89 -24.54 9.04
N ASP A 451 10.01 -24.66 8.32
CA ASP A 451 11.21 -25.29 8.85
C ASP A 451 11.85 -24.46 9.98
N ASN A 452 12.28 -25.14 11.04
CA ASN A 452 12.83 -24.47 12.23
C ASN A 452 14.18 -23.81 11.96
N VAL A 453 15.02 -24.37 11.07
CA VAL A 453 16.32 -23.81 10.72
C VAL A 453 16.15 -22.57 9.86
N VAL A 454 15.23 -22.60 8.88
CA VAL A 454 14.82 -21.40 8.11
C VAL A 454 14.33 -20.30 9.04
N ARG A 455 13.40 -20.61 9.93
CA ARG A 455 12.79 -19.64 10.84
C ARG A 455 13.80 -19.02 11.80
N ALA A 456 14.76 -19.80 12.30
CA ALA A 456 15.88 -19.28 13.09
C ALA A 456 16.80 -18.37 12.24
N ALA A 457 17.15 -18.79 11.02
CA ALA A 457 18.05 -18.06 10.13
C ALA A 457 17.51 -16.68 9.70
N ILE A 458 16.19 -16.54 9.55
CA ILE A 458 15.53 -15.26 9.23
C ILE A 458 15.02 -14.49 10.46
N GLY A 459 15.39 -14.92 11.68
CA GLY A 459 15.11 -14.19 12.92
C GLY A 459 13.64 -14.19 13.37
N ILE A 460 12.86 -15.23 13.04
CA ILE A 460 11.47 -15.35 13.52
C ILE A 460 11.46 -15.54 15.03
N LYS A 461 10.72 -14.68 15.73
CA LYS A 461 10.56 -14.75 17.19
C LYS A 461 9.84 -16.03 17.59
N GLU A 462 10.45 -16.86 18.42
CA GLU A 462 9.85 -18.11 18.91
C GLU A 462 8.51 -17.86 19.61
N GLY A 463 7.57 -18.79 19.48
CA GLY A 463 6.23 -18.71 20.09
C GLY A 463 5.28 -17.67 19.49
N THR A 464 5.67 -16.89 18.48
CA THR A 464 4.83 -15.83 17.90
C THR A 464 3.86 -16.34 16.83
N VAL A 465 4.37 -16.78 15.68
CA VAL A 465 3.60 -17.35 14.58
C VAL A 465 3.73 -18.87 14.62
N VAL A 466 2.69 -19.58 15.05
CA VAL A 466 2.73 -21.05 15.16
C VAL A 466 2.99 -21.69 13.78
N GLU A 467 2.21 -21.29 12.77
CA GLU A 467 2.27 -21.81 11.41
C GLU A 467 2.37 -20.64 10.41
N TRP A 468 3.35 -20.69 9.50
CA TRP A 468 3.39 -19.79 8.35
C TRP A 468 2.44 -20.27 7.26
N ILE A 469 1.71 -19.30 6.71
CA ILE A 469 0.64 -19.54 5.73
C ILE A 469 0.78 -18.47 4.67
N ARG A 470 0.88 -18.87 3.39
CA ARG A 470 1.06 -17.94 2.27
C ARG A 470 0.00 -16.83 2.25
N CYS A 471 -1.28 -17.15 2.47
CA CYS A 471 -2.37 -16.16 2.53
C CYS A 471 -3.41 -16.52 3.62
N LYS A 472 -3.45 -15.78 4.73
CA LYS A 472 -4.40 -16.01 5.84
C LYS A 472 -5.72 -15.27 5.62
N ARG A 473 -6.53 -15.72 4.65
CA ARG A 473 -7.83 -15.12 4.33
C ARG A 473 -8.95 -15.56 5.29
N PRO A 474 -10.09 -14.85 5.36
CA PRO A 474 -11.29 -15.34 6.04
C PRO A 474 -11.67 -16.75 5.55
N PRO A 475 -12.07 -17.68 6.43
CA PRO A 475 -12.38 -17.49 7.85
C PRO A 475 -11.20 -17.86 8.79
N ILE A 476 -9.94 -17.75 8.34
CA ILE A 476 -8.76 -17.96 9.21
C ILE A 476 -8.49 -16.71 10.07
N LEU A 477 -8.44 -15.53 9.44
CA LEU A 477 -8.38 -14.23 10.11
C LEU A 477 -9.42 -13.29 9.51
N PRO A 478 -10.04 -12.40 10.30
CA PRO A 478 -10.95 -11.38 9.79
C PRO A 478 -10.22 -10.36 8.91
N TYR A 479 -10.97 -9.72 8.02
CA TYR A 479 -10.55 -8.54 7.27
C TYR A 479 -11.78 -7.71 6.89
N VAL A 480 -11.76 -6.40 7.18
CA VAL A 480 -12.86 -5.47 6.89
C VAL A 480 -12.59 -4.76 5.57
N TYR A 481 -13.55 -4.81 4.64
CA TYR A 481 -13.45 -4.19 3.32
C TYR A 481 -13.99 -2.75 3.36
N ASP A 482 -13.34 -1.88 4.14
CA ASP A 482 -13.80 -0.52 4.48
C ASP A 482 -13.35 0.60 3.52
N LEU A 483 -12.59 0.28 2.47
CA LEU A 483 -12.32 1.18 1.34
C LEU A 483 -13.13 0.71 0.11
N PRO A 484 -14.29 1.30 -0.23
CA PRO A 484 -15.09 0.81 -1.35
C PRO A 484 -14.43 0.97 -2.72
N ASN A 485 -13.65 2.04 -2.93
CA ASN A 485 -13.06 2.38 -4.24
C ASN A 485 -11.77 3.19 -4.07
N SER A 486 -10.66 2.77 -4.70
CA SER A 486 -9.35 3.46 -4.66
C SER A 486 -9.06 4.41 -5.83
N ILE A 487 -9.89 4.44 -6.88
CA ILE A 487 -9.70 5.24 -8.11
C ILE A 487 -9.50 6.73 -7.81
N LYS A 488 -10.21 7.27 -6.80
CA LYS A 488 -10.05 8.66 -6.35
C LYS A 488 -8.63 8.96 -5.86
N TYR A 489 -7.97 8.01 -5.18
CA TYR A 489 -6.61 8.19 -4.67
C TYR A 489 -5.58 8.15 -5.80
N HIS A 490 -5.77 7.28 -6.80
CA HIS A 490 -4.98 7.29 -8.03
C HIS A 490 -5.08 8.64 -8.78
N PHE A 491 -6.28 9.21 -8.91
CA PHE A 491 -6.47 10.53 -9.51
C PHE A 491 -5.77 11.62 -8.70
N ASN A 492 -6.01 11.67 -7.38
CA ASN A 492 -5.42 12.65 -6.47
C ASN A 492 -3.88 12.66 -6.50
N LEU A 493 -3.24 11.49 -6.54
CA LEU A 493 -1.79 11.38 -6.63
C LEU A 493 -1.25 11.85 -7.99
N SER A 494 -1.97 11.54 -9.07
CA SER A 494 -1.60 11.95 -10.43
C SER A 494 -1.63 13.48 -10.58
N ILE A 495 -2.65 14.16 -10.04
CA ILE A 495 -2.72 15.64 -10.08
C ILE A 495 -1.75 16.33 -9.13
N ARG A 496 -1.25 15.61 -8.09
CA ARG A 496 -0.14 16.05 -7.23
C ARG A 496 1.25 15.82 -7.87
N GLY A 497 1.30 15.28 -9.09
CA GLY A 497 2.53 15.09 -9.86
C GLY A 497 3.36 13.84 -9.48
N TYR A 498 2.81 12.92 -8.68
CA TYR A 498 3.47 11.64 -8.40
C TYR A 498 3.42 10.74 -9.62
N ARG A 499 4.57 10.22 -10.03
CA ARG A 499 4.69 9.33 -11.18
C ARG A 499 4.04 7.97 -10.88
N ALA A 500 3.27 7.42 -11.81
CA ALA A 500 2.56 6.17 -11.62
C ALA A 500 2.87 5.16 -12.72
N LEU A 501 3.23 3.93 -12.36
CA LEU A 501 3.18 2.78 -13.26
C LEU A 501 1.95 1.95 -12.91
N VAL A 502 0.99 1.89 -13.83
CA VAL A 502 -0.13 0.98 -13.77
C VAL A 502 0.13 -0.09 -14.83
N TYR A 503 0.18 -1.36 -14.45
CA TYR A 503 0.39 -2.44 -15.43
C TYR A 503 -0.60 -3.58 -15.29
N SER A 504 -0.76 -4.37 -16.34
CA SER A 504 -1.63 -5.55 -16.34
C SER A 504 -1.11 -6.65 -17.26
N GLY A 505 -1.07 -7.89 -16.77
CA GLY A 505 -1.00 -9.05 -17.65
C GLY A 505 -2.28 -9.14 -18.50
N ASP A 506 -2.13 -9.26 -19.81
CA ASP A 506 -3.26 -9.24 -20.76
C ASP A 506 -4.06 -10.55 -20.81
N HIS A 507 -3.65 -11.59 -20.07
CA HIS A 507 -4.35 -12.87 -19.92
C HIS A 507 -4.96 -13.08 -18.52
N ASP A 508 -4.99 -12.04 -17.67
CA ASP A 508 -5.68 -12.06 -16.38
C ASP A 508 -7.19 -11.86 -16.51
N LEU A 509 -7.98 -12.84 -16.08
CA LEU A 509 -9.44 -12.77 -15.95
C LEU A 509 -9.89 -12.47 -14.50
N ILE A 510 -8.99 -12.47 -13.51
CA ILE A 510 -9.31 -11.98 -12.16
C ILE A 510 -9.48 -10.46 -12.21
N ILE A 511 -8.53 -9.74 -12.81
CA ILE A 511 -8.57 -8.28 -12.97
C ILE A 511 -8.14 -7.94 -14.41
N PRO A 512 -9.10 -7.97 -15.35
CA PRO A 512 -8.82 -7.72 -16.77
C PRO A 512 -8.19 -6.35 -17.00
N PHE A 513 -7.15 -6.33 -17.85
CA PHE A 513 -6.50 -5.09 -18.30
C PHE A 513 -7.49 -4.07 -18.87
N MET A 514 -8.63 -4.53 -19.42
CA MET A 514 -9.70 -3.67 -19.94
C MET A 514 -10.34 -2.81 -18.84
N GLY A 515 -10.54 -3.35 -17.63
CA GLY A 515 -11.02 -2.58 -16.48
C GLY A 515 -10.00 -1.54 -16.05
N THR A 516 -8.72 -1.93 -15.99
CA THR A 516 -7.59 -1.06 -15.67
C THR A 516 -7.41 0.07 -16.69
N GLN A 517 -7.51 -0.25 -17.98
CA GLN A 517 -7.48 0.72 -19.08
C GLN A 517 -8.69 1.67 -19.03
N ALA A 518 -9.87 1.16 -18.67
CA ALA A 518 -11.08 1.97 -18.62
C ALA A 518 -11.06 2.98 -17.46
N TRP A 519 -10.59 2.61 -16.26
CA TRP A 519 -10.47 3.59 -15.17
C TRP A 519 -9.31 4.55 -15.36
N THR A 520 -8.16 4.13 -15.90
CA THR A 520 -7.06 5.08 -16.20
C THR A 520 -7.47 6.11 -17.26
N ARG A 521 -8.25 5.69 -18.27
CA ARG A 521 -8.84 6.61 -19.27
C ARG A 521 -9.92 7.52 -18.69
N SER A 522 -10.65 7.11 -17.64
CA SER A 522 -11.75 7.91 -17.07
C SER A 522 -11.27 9.21 -16.43
N PHE A 523 -9.98 9.32 -16.10
CA PHE A 523 -9.34 10.56 -15.63
C PHE A 523 -9.30 11.68 -16.66
N ASN A 524 -9.44 11.36 -17.95
CA ASN A 524 -9.42 12.33 -19.05
C ASN A 524 -8.19 13.26 -19.05
N PHE A 525 -7.03 12.75 -18.60
CA PHE A 525 -5.76 13.45 -18.70
C PHE A 525 -5.28 13.50 -20.16
N SER A 526 -4.58 14.57 -20.54
CA SER A 526 -3.96 14.69 -21.86
C SER A 526 -2.96 13.55 -22.10
N ILE A 527 -3.04 12.93 -23.28
CA ILE A 527 -2.11 11.90 -23.72
C ILE A 527 -0.86 12.57 -24.28
N VAL A 528 0.33 12.08 -23.91
CA VAL A 528 1.64 12.58 -24.38
C VAL A 528 2.44 11.54 -25.17
N ASP A 529 2.10 10.26 -25.02
CA ASP A 529 2.56 9.15 -25.86
C ASP A 529 1.35 8.23 -26.07
N ASP A 530 0.89 8.11 -27.32
CA ASP A 530 -0.36 7.42 -27.66
C ASP A 530 -0.21 5.89 -27.63
N TRP A 531 -1.33 5.17 -27.64
CA TRP A 531 -1.36 3.71 -27.50
C TRP A 531 -0.51 2.99 -28.56
N ARG A 532 0.65 2.48 -28.14
CA ARG A 532 1.65 1.84 -29.01
C ARG A 532 2.20 0.56 -28.39
N ALA A 533 2.82 -0.28 -29.21
CA ALA A 533 3.60 -1.41 -28.69
C ALA A 533 4.89 -0.94 -28.02
N TRP A 534 5.27 -1.59 -26.91
CA TRP A 534 6.60 -1.50 -26.32
C TRP A 534 7.34 -2.83 -26.55
N HIS A 535 8.66 -2.75 -26.75
CA HIS A 535 9.42 -3.85 -27.34
C HIS A 535 10.56 -4.36 -26.46
N LEU A 536 10.78 -5.67 -26.52
CA LEU A 536 11.96 -6.37 -26.01
C LEU A 536 12.42 -7.36 -27.08
N ASP A 537 13.72 -7.41 -27.37
CA ASP A 537 14.35 -8.29 -28.37
C ASP A 537 13.64 -8.34 -29.73
N ASN A 538 13.23 -7.15 -30.21
CA ASN A 538 12.47 -6.94 -31.46
C ASN A 538 11.09 -7.62 -31.50
N GLN A 539 10.55 -8.04 -30.35
CA GLN A 539 9.18 -8.52 -30.18
C GLN A 539 8.37 -7.49 -29.38
N ALA A 540 7.07 -7.41 -29.66
CA ALA A 540 6.15 -6.62 -28.83
C ALA A 540 5.98 -7.35 -27.48
N ALA A 541 6.53 -6.77 -26.40
CA ALA A 541 6.39 -7.28 -25.03
C ALA A 541 5.06 -6.85 -24.40
N GLY A 542 4.39 -5.85 -24.99
CA GLY A 542 3.03 -5.43 -24.66
C GLY A 542 2.70 -4.10 -25.33
N PHE A 543 1.72 -3.39 -24.78
CA PHE A 543 1.28 -2.08 -25.26
C PHE A 543 1.28 -1.05 -24.13
N THR A 544 1.47 0.23 -24.44
CA THR A 544 1.56 1.29 -23.44
C THR A 544 0.97 2.61 -23.94
N ILE A 545 0.59 3.46 -22.99
CA ILE A 545 0.12 4.84 -23.18
C ILE A 545 0.61 5.69 -21.99
N MET A 546 1.04 6.92 -22.26
CA MET A 546 1.52 7.86 -21.25
C MET A 546 0.66 9.14 -21.23
N TYR A 547 0.30 9.56 -20.02
CA TYR A 547 -0.47 10.78 -19.77
C TYR A 547 0.42 11.90 -19.21
N ALA A 548 0.03 13.15 -19.44
CA ALA A 548 0.75 14.35 -19.03
C ALA A 548 0.98 14.48 -17.51
N THR A 549 0.25 13.70 -16.70
CA THR A 549 0.40 13.59 -15.23
C THR A 549 1.50 12.62 -14.80
N ASN A 550 2.34 12.13 -15.72
CA ASN A 550 3.32 11.06 -15.49
C ASN A 550 2.69 9.72 -15.05
N LEU A 551 1.41 9.49 -15.39
CA LEU A 551 0.80 8.17 -15.33
C LEU A 551 1.13 7.41 -16.61
N THR A 552 1.73 6.24 -16.47
CA THR A 552 1.95 5.26 -17.54
C THR A 552 1.03 4.08 -17.31
N PHE A 553 0.22 3.71 -18.30
CA PHE A 553 -0.46 2.42 -18.33
C PHE A 553 0.25 1.48 -19.32
N ALA A 554 0.48 0.23 -18.93
CA ALA A 554 1.12 -0.77 -19.77
C ALA A 554 0.46 -2.16 -19.65
N THR A 555 0.41 -2.92 -20.73
CA THR A 555 0.13 -4.36 -20.70
C THR A 555 1.42 -5.17 -20.84
N ILE A 556 1.41 -6.40 -20.33
CA ILE A 556 2.46 -7.41 -20.53
C ILE A 556 1.84 -8.59 -21.28
N LYS A 557 2.35 -8.87 -22.49
CA LYS A 557 1.76 -9.79 -23.47
C LYS A 557 2.04 -11.26 -23.13
N GLY A 558 1.01 -11.96 -22.69
CA GLY A 558 1.05 -13.32 -22.13
C GLY A 558 0.93 -13.33 -20.60
N GLY A 559 1.02 -12.15 -19.97
CA GLY A 559 1.05 -12.00 -18.53
C GLY A 559 -0.25 -12.45 -17.87
N GLY A 560 -0.12 -13.18 -16.76
CA GLY A 560 -1.25 -13.50 -15.88
C GLY A 560 -1.52 -12.40 -14.85
N HIS A 561 -2.28 -12.76 -13.81
CA HIS A 561 -2.63 -11.91 -12.67
C HIS A 561 -1.41 -11.37 -11.90
N ILE A 562 -0.30 -12.11 -11.94
CA ILE A 562 0.98 -11.73 -11.39
C ILE A 562 1.99 -11.78 -12.56
N PRO A 563 2.13 -10.70 -13.34
CA PRO A 563 3.04 -10.67 -14.48
C PRO A 563 4.50 -11.00 -14.12
N PRO A 564 5.09 -10.52 -13.00
CA PRO A 564 6.46 -10.88 -12.64
C PRO A 564 6.69 -12.39 -12.42
N GLU A 565 5.64 -13.15 -12.10
CA GLU A 565 5.73 -14.61 -11.97
C GLU A 565 5.58 -15.35 -13.32
N THR A 566 4.80 -14.78 -14.25
CA THR A 566 4.41 -15.45 -15.51
C THR A 566 5.24 -15.03 -16.72
N ASN A 567 5.70 -13.79 -16.73
CA ASN A 567 6.51 -13.11 -17.74
C ASN A 567 7.59 -12.28 -17.01
N PRO A 568 8.56 -12.94 -16.34
CA PRO A 568 9.50 -12.28 -15.43
C PRO A 568 10.42 -11.30 -16.15
N GLU A 569 10.85 -11.63 -17.37
CA GLU A 569 11.81 -10.86 -18.16
C GLU A 569 11.19 -9.56 -18.71
N GLU A 570 9.97 -9.65 -19.24
CA GLU A 570 9.20 -8.49 -19.68
C GLU A 570 8.85 -7.60 -18.49
N SER A 571 8.44 -8.19 -17.35
CA SER A 571 8.12 -7.45 -16.13
C SER A 571 9.34 -6.73 -15.54
N PHE A 572 10.49 -7.40 -15.49
CA PHE A 572 11.77 -6.82 -15.09
C PHE A 572 12.17 -5.67 -16.02
N THR A 573 12.11 -5.88 -17.34
CA THR A 573 12.46 -4.85 -18.33
C THR A 573 11.57 -3.61 -18.19
N MET A 574 10.26 -3.80 -18.07
CA MET A 574 9.29 -2.73 -17.86
C MET A 574 9.60 -1.95 -16.58
N ALA A 575 9.81 -2.65 -15.46
CA ALA A 575 10.10 -2.03 -14.17
C ALA A 575 11.44 -1.29 -14.17
N LYS A 576 12.49 -1.87 -14.78
CA LYS A 576 13.81 -1.23 -14.92
C LYS A 576 13.69 0.05 -15.73
N ARG A 577 13.13 -0.02 -16.95
CA ARG A 577 12.93 1.16 -17.81
C ARG A 577 12.17 2.24 -17.06
N TRP A 578 11.07 1.88 -16.41
CA TRP A 578 10.30 2.84 -15.63
C TRP A 578 11.12 3.45 -14.49
N LEU A 579 11.76 2.65 -13.62
CA LEU A 579 12.55 3.15 -12.47
C LEU A 579 13.73 4.04 -12.90
N ASP A 580 14.41 3.71 -14.00
CA ASP A 580 15.52 4.50 -14.56
C ASP A 580 15.04 5.76 -15.35
N ASN A 581 13.72 6.01 -15.44
CA ASN A 581 13.06 7.06 -16.24
C ASN A 581 13.28 6.93 -17.76
N GLU A 582 13.55 5.72 -18.24
CA GLU A 582 13.57 5.36 -19.66
C GLU A 582 12.13 5.17 -20.20
N SER A 583 11.93 5.37 -21.50
CA SER A 583 10.67 5.05 -22.17
C SER A 583 10.47 3.53 -22.28
N LEU A 584 9.23 3.06 -22.10
CA LEU A 584 8.84 1.67 -22.41
C LEU A 584 8.94 1.38 -23.91
#